data_AF-A0A1G6MYW5-F1
#
_entry.id   AF-A0A1G6MYW5-F1
#
_cell.length_a   1.000
_cell.length_b   1.000
_cell.length_c   1.000
_cell.angle_alpha   90.00
_cell.angle_beta   90.00
_cell.angle_gamma   90.00
#
_symmetry.space_group_name_H-M   'P 1'
#
loop_
_entity.id
_entity.type
_entity.pdbx_description
1 polymer ?
#
loop_
_entity_poly.entity_id
_entity_poly.type
_entity_poly.pdbx_seq_one_letter_code
_entity_poly.pdbx_strand_id
1 'polypeptide(L)'
;MVFETDSRSAMWEEFLALTAELGITVQRGVKFSAQEIARAEWCHLLGTSTNGYPQPESTYRERTYDLTSACPTCWIGTRQAAPFRMKVAPKWGRRSLTQMVWVYDAWFVEPQAYREVFEPFGIGSREVLMRGGSTIGNAVQLVIDEVVALDEYRQAGERCETCEQFKWRVGLTDFAPGPVAPPQGPIAMSEQWYGSGGKAFRATLVRQDLVAAMSAARLKGADLHPCIPRVDPDAWLRLGENG
;
A
#
# COMPACT_ATOMS: atom_id res chain seq x y z
N MET A 1 17.60 10.61 -15.43
CA MET A 1 16.89 11.80 -15.94
C MET A 1 15.41 11.59 -15.65
N VAL A 2 14.74 12.57 -15.04
CA VAL A 2 13.29 12.51 -14.77
C VAL A 2 12.63 13.57 -15.64
N PHE A 3 11.59 13.17 -16.37
CA PHE A 3 10.77 14.06 -17.18
C PHE A 3 9.37 14.07 -16.56
N GLU A 4 8.89 15.24 -16.15
CA GLU A 4 7.53 15.44 -15.64
C GLU A 4 6.74 16.28 -16.66
N THR A 5 5.57 15.81 -17.06
CA THR A 5 4.62 16.55 -17.90
C THR A 5 3.18 16.19 -17.51
N ASP A 6 2.21 17.00 -17.93
CA ASP A 6 0.79 16.62 -17.86
C ASP A 6 0.57 15.43 -18.82
N SER A 7 -0.01 14.34 -18.31
CA SER A 7 -0.30 13.13 -19.10
C SER A 7 -1.27 13.39 -20.26
N ARG A 8 -2.00 14.51 -20.22
CA ARG A 8 -2.92 14.96 -21.29
C ARG A 8 -2.25 15.88 -22.32
N SER A 9 -0.97 16.20 -22.14
CA SER A 9 -0.24 17.04 -23.12
C SER A 9 0.15 16.21 -24.34
N ALA A 10 0.08 16.80 -25.54
CA ALA A 10 0.56 16.17 -26.78
C ALA A 10 2.04 15.76 -26.69
N MET A 11 2.84 16.52 -25.92
CA MET A 11 4.25 16.19 -25.65
C MET A 11 4.44 14.83 -24.97
N TRP A 12 3.46 14.38 -24.17
CA TRP A 12 3.53 13.07 -23.54
C TRP A 12 3.40 11.93 -24.57
N GLU A 13 2.46 12.05 -25.50
CA GLU A 13 2.28 11.09 -26.58
C GLU A 13 3.50 11.03 -27.50
N GLU A 14 4.04 12.20 -27.88
CA GLU A 14 5.27 12.30 -28.68
C GLU A 14 6.47 11.65 -27.96
N PHE A 15 6.61 11.89 -26.66
CA PHE A 15 7.67 11.27 -25.85
C PHE A 15 7.53 9.74 -25.81
N LEU A 16 6.31 9.22 -25.63
CA LEU A 16 6.06 7.77 -25.65
C LEU A 16 6.36 7.16 -27.02
N ALA A 17 5.99 7.83 -28.11
CA ALA A 17 6.30 7.38 -29.47
C ALA A 17 7.81 7.34 -29.72
N LEU A 18 8.54 8.40 -29.37
CA LEU A 18 9.98 8.49 -29.57
C LEU A 18 10.75 7.45 -28.74
N THR A 19 10.35 7.24 -27.48
CA THR A 19 11.00 6.22 -26.63
C THR A 19 10.77 4.82 -27.14
N ALA A 20 9.59 4.52 -27.70
CA ALA A 20 9.32 3.26 -28.38
C ALA A 20 10.17 3.10 -29.65
N GLU A 21 10.27 4.13 -30.50
CA GLU A 21 11.11 4.12 -31.71
C GLU A 21 12.59 3.87 -31.40
N LEU A 22 13.11 4.50 -30.35
CA LEU A 22 14.50 4.37 -29.93
C LEU A 22 14.79 3.10 -29.11
N GLY A 23 13.78 2.26 -28.84
CA GLY A 23 13.93 1.06 -28.02
C GLY A 23 14.29 1.35 -26.55
N ILE A 24 13.97 2.55 -26.06
CA ILE A 24 14.30 2.98 -24.70
C ILE A 24 13.22 2.48 -23.74
N THR A 25 13.64 1.69 -22.75
CA THR A 25 12.73 1.31 -21.65
C THR A 25 12.56 2.46 -20.67
N VAL A 26 11.33 2.95 -20.52
CA VAL A 26 10.97 3.99 -19.54
C VAL A 26 10.17 3.41 -18.37
N GLN A 27 10.50 3.84 -17.16
CA GLN A 27 9.64 3.62 -16.01
C GLN A 27 8.67 4.80 -15.90
N ARG A 28 7.38 4.49 -15.81
CA ARG A 28 6.30 5.47 -15.70
C ARG A 28 5.78 5.54 -14.27
N GLY A 29 5.32 6.71 -13.88
CA GLY A 29 4.62 6.97 -12.64
C GLY A 29 3.70 8.17 -12.81
N VAL A 30 2.75 8.32 -11.90
CA VAL A 30 1.81 9.45 -11.88
C VAL A 30 2.02 10.23 -10.58
N LYS A 31 1.85 11.55 -10.66
CA LYS A 31 1.95 12.47 -9.52
C LYS A 31 0.63 13.19 -9.39
N PHE A 32 -0.03 12.98 -8.26
CA PHE A 32 -1.30 13.63 -7.97
C PHE A 32 -1.07 14.93 -7.19
N SER A 33 -1.94 15.89 -7.47
CA SER A 33 -2.04 17.11 -6.68
C SER A 33 -2.57 16.80 -5.28
N ALA A 34 -2.27 17.69 -4.33
CA ALA A 34 -2.84 17.61 -2.98
C ALA A 34 -4.37 17.64 -2.99
N GLN A 35 -4.98 18.31 -3.98
CA GLN A 35 -6.43 18.38 -4.12
C GLN A 35 -7.03 17.05 -4.59
N GLU A 36 -6.38 16.34 -5.51
CA GLU A 36 -6.82 15.01 -5.94
C GLU A 36 -6.74 14.01 -4.80
N ILE A 37 -5.64 14.01 -4.05
CA ILE A 37 -5.48 13.17 -2.86
C ILE A 37 -6.56 13.49 -1.81
N ALA A 38 -6.79 14.78 -1.54
CA ALA A 38 -7.77 15.20 -0.53
C ALA A 38 -9.23 14.91 -0.93
N ARG A 39 -9.54 14.82 -2.23
CA ARG A 39 -10.89 14.55 -2.75
C ARG A 39 -11.19 13.07 -2.94
N ALA A 40 -10.17 12.22 -3.01
CA ALA A 40 -10.36 10.78 -3.15
C ALA A 40 -11.01 10.20 -1.91
N GLU A 41 -12.07 9.42 -2.09
CA GLU A 41 -12.74 8.71 -0.99
C GLU A 41 -11.79 7.71 -0.32
N TRP A 42 -10.92 7.10 -1.12
CA TRP A 42 -9.91 6.14 -0.71
C TRP A 42 -8.58 6.44 -1.41
N CYS A 43 -7.47 6.23 -0.70
CA CYS A 43 -6.13 6.21 -1.28
C CYS A 43 -5.45 4.87 -0.97
N HIS A 44 -4.62 4.37 -1.88
CA HIS A 44 -3.59 3.40 -1.52
C HIS A 44 -2.49 4.11 -0.73
N LEU A 45 -2.09 3.51 0.39
CA LEU A 45 -0.95 3.95 1.18
C LEU A 45 0.30 3.22 0.67
N LEU A 46 1.29 3.97 0.19
CA LEU A 46 2.49 3.42 -0.46
C LEU A 46 3.74 3.76 0.36
N GLY A 47 4.57 2.76 0.68
CA GLY A 47 5.78 2.99 1.45
C GLY A 47 6.83 3.74 0.64
N THR A 48 7.31 4.89 1.12
CA THR A 48 8.40 5.63 0.47
C THR A 48 9.77 5.27 1.01
N SER A 49 9.80 4.52 2.10
CA SER A 49 11.04 4.01 2.68
C SER A 49 10.80 2.74 3.47
N THR A 50 11.87 1.97 3.63
CA THR A 50 11.90 0.80 4.50
C THR A 50 12.92 1.00 5.62
N ASN A 51 12.71 0.30 6.74
CA ASN A 51 13.62 0.30 7.88
C ASN A 51 14.06 -1.13 8.22
N GLY A 52 15.18 -1.54 7.63
CA GLY A 52 15.81 -2.84 7.89
C GLY A 52 14.97 -4.04 7.44
N TYR A 53 15.49 -5.23 7.75
CA TYR A 53 14.87 -6.52 7.44
C TYR A 53 14.22 -7.13 8.68
N PRO A 54 13.08 -7.85 8.53
CA PRO A 54 12.45 -8.57 9.63
C PRO A 54 13.42 -9.63 10.18
N GLN A 55 13.42 -9.84 11.49
CA GLN A 55 14.41 -10.69 12.16
C GLN A 55 13.80 -11.99 12.73
N PRO A 56 14.57 -13.10 12.73
CA PRO A 56 15.82 -13.31 11.99
C PRO A 56 15.58 -13.34 10.48
N GLU A 57 16.45 -12.75 9.67
CA GLU A 57 16.19 -12.55 8.22
C GLU A 57 15.86 -13.84 7.46
N SER A 58 16.54 -14.94 7.79
CA SER A 58 16.32 -16.23 7.13
C SER A 58 15.06 -16.98 7.58
N THR A 59 14.53 -16.67 8.77
CA THR A 59 13.42 -17.43 9.39
C THR A 59 12.35 -16.53 10.01
N TYR A 60 12.24 -15.29 9.55
CA TYR A 60 11.29 -14.34 10.14
C TYR A 60 9.86 -14.80 9.92
N ARG A 61 9.59 -15.53 8.83
CA ARG A 61 8.23 -15.95 8.48
C ARG A 61 7.70 -16.96 9.48
N GLU A 62 8.50 -17.98 9.79
CA GLU A 62 8.23 -19.02 10.78
C GLU A 62 8.05 -18.45 12.19
N ARG A 63 8.66 -17.28 12.47
CA ARG A 63 8.57 -16.60 13.76
C ARG A 63 7.47 -15.56 13.88
N THR A 64 6.87 -15.15 12.77
CA THR A 64 5.93 -14.02 12.71
C THR A 64 4.55 -14.45 12.25
N TYR A 65 4.48 -15.41 11.33
CA TYR A 65 3.25 -15.86 10.73
C TYR A 65 2.93 -17.30 11.12
N ASP A 66 1.65 -17.59 11.24
CA ASP A 66 1.11 -18.91 11.04
C ASP A 66 1.23 -19.27 9.54
N LEU A 67 1.88 -20.40 9.28
CA LEU A 67 2.19 -20.89 7.94
C LEU A 67 1.32 -22.09 7.53
N THR A 68 0.36 -22.52 8.34
CA THR A 68 -0.44 -23.74 8.08
C THR A 68 -1.17 -23.70 6.75
N SER A 69 -1.61 -22.52 6.30
CA SER A 69 -2.29 -22.32 5.00
C SER A 69 -1.41 -21.61 3.96
N ALA A 70 -0.13 -21.38 4.26
CA ALA A 70 0.74 -20.61 3.39
C ALA A 70 1.27 -21.46 2.23
N CYS A 71 1.27 -20.88 1.02
CA CYS A 71 2.02 -21.46 -0.10
C CYS A 71 3.52 -21.38 0.18
N PRO A 72 4.29 -22.48 0.09
CA PRO A 72 5.73 -22.48 0.38
C PRO A 72 6.56 -21.67 -0.62
N THR A 73 5.99 -21.36 -1.80
CA THR A 73 6.67 -20.64 -2.87
C THR A 73 6.43 -19.14 -2.79
N CYS A 74 5.16 -18.71 -2.76
CA CYS A 74 4.79 -17.29 -2.82
C CYS A 74 4.34 -16.69 -1.48
N TRP A 75 4.17 -17.51 -0.44
CA TRP A 75 3.75 -17.09 0.92
C TRP A 75 2.36 -16.45 1.02
N ILE A 76 1.54 -16.57 -0.04
CA ILE A 76 0.10 -16.29 0.04
C ILE A 76 -0.54 -17.25 1.05
N GLY A 77 -1.44 -16.73 1.88
CA GLY A 77 -2.13 -17.50 2.93
C GLY A 77 -1.44 -17.44 4.30
N THR A 78 -0.35 -16.69 4.44
CA THR A 78 0.25 -16.38 5.74
C THR A 78 -0.68 -15.51 6.59
N ARG A 79 -0.75 -15.78 7.89
CA ARG A 79 -1.49 -14.97 8.87
C ARG A 79 -0.57 -14.57 10.00
N GLN A 80 -0.46 -13.27 10.30
CA GLN A 80 0.44 -12.85 11.37
C GLN A 80 -0.07 -13.38 12.72
N ALA A 81 0.78 -14.13 13.42
CA ALA A 81 0.50 -14.75 14.71
C ALA A 81 1.42 -14.25 15.84
N ALA A 82 2.49 -13.52 15.51
CA ALA A 82 3.40 -12.93 16.47
C ALA A 82 3.90 -11.53 16.03
N PRO A 83 4.42 -10.71 16.96
CA PRO A 83 5.04 -9.42 16.63
C PRO A 83 6.22 -9.55 15.65
N PHE A 84 6.36 -8.56 14.76
CA PHE A 84 7.59 -8.42 13.98
C PHE A 84 8.78 -8.07 14.87
N ARG A 85 9.96 -8.45 14.41
CA ARG A 85 11.23 -8.15 15.08
C ARG A 85 12.12 -7.31 14.19
N MET A 86 12.75 -6.29 14.77
CA MET A 86 13.77 -5.46 14.12
C MET A 86 15.14 -5.69 14.74
N LYS A 87 16.19 -5.58 13.93
CA LYS A 87 17.58 -5.67 14.42
C LYS A 87 17.95 -4.46 15.27
N VAL A 88 17.47 -3.29 14.84
CA VAL A 88 17.67 -1.98 15.49
C VAL A 88 16.35 -1.24 15.45
N ALA A 89 16.05 -0.51 16.52
CA ALA A 89 14.91 0.40 16.59
C ALA A 89 14.93 1.42 15.42
N PRO A 90 13.77 1.80 14.87
CA PRO A 90 13.71 2.82 13.81
C PRO A 90 14.31 4.14 14.26
N LYS A 91 15.08 4.76 13.36
CA LYS A 91 15.53 6.15 13.48
C LYS A 91 14.59 7.02 12.64
N TRP A 92 13.57 7.56 13.27
CA TRP A 92 12.47 8.27 12.60
C TRP A 92 12.93 9.50 11.82
N GLY A 93 13.78 10.35 12.41
CA GLY A 93 14.21 11.59 11.75
C GLY A 93 12.99 12.47 11.43
N ARG A 94 12.69 12.66 10.14
CA ARG A 94 11.49 13.38 9.68
C ARG A 94 10.29 12.48 9.38
N ARG A 95 10.45 11.16 9.48
CA ARG A 95 9.44 10.15 9.15
C ARG A 95 8.65 9.78 10.39
N SER A 96 7.40 9.37 10.19
CA SER A 96 6.52 8.88 11.25
C SER A 96 5.93 7.51 10.91
N LEU A 97 6.11 7.05 9.67
CA LEU A 97 5.75 5.72 9.19
C LEU A 97 6.90 5.09 8.42
N THR A 98 6.93 3.75 8.41
CA THR A 98 7.83 2.98 7.56
C THR A 98 7.27 1.58 7.36
N GLN A 99 7.82 0.88 6.38
CA GLN A 99 7.67 -0.56 6.22
C GLN A 99 9.02 -1.25 6.50
N MET A 100 9.05 -2.58 6.48
CA MET A 100 10.31 -3.34 6.49
C MET A 100 10.60 -3.88 5.09
N VAL A 101 11.87 -4.15 4.81
CA VAL A 101 12.22 -4.84 3.57
C VAL A 101 11.52 -6.20 3.55
N TRP A 102 10.95 -6.58 2.39
CA TRP A 102 10.13 -7.78 2.16
C TRP A 102 8.72 -7.79 2.75
N VAL A 103 8.38 -6.84 3.61
CA VAL A 103 7.07 -6.75 4.28
C VAL A 103 6.40 -5.45 3.87
N TYR A 104 5.54 -5.54 2.85
CA TYR A 104 4.93 -4.38 2.18
C TYR A 104 3.47 -4.12 2.57
N ASP A 105 2.91 -4.96 3.44
CA ASP A 105 1.54 -4.87 3.96
C ASP A 105 1.49 -4.70 5.49
N ALA A 106 2.65 -4.53 6.14
CA ALA A 106 2.75 -4.16 7.55
C ALA A 106 3.32 -2.75 7.71
N TRP A 107 2.62 -1.93 8.50
CA TRP A 107 2.97 -0.53 8.74
C TRP A 107 3.47 -0.33 10.17
N PHE A 108 4.65 0.26 10.28
CA PHE A 108 5.28 0.61 11.55
C PHE A 108 5.26 2.12 11.74
N VAL A 109 4.82 2.56 12.90
CA VAL A 109 4.50 3.96 13.18
C VAL A 109 5.19 4.41 14.45
N GLU A 110 5.64 5.66 14.47
CA GLU A 110 6.11 6.32 15.68
C GLU A 110 4.97 6.39 16.71
N PRO A 111 5.18 6.03 17.99
CA PRO A 111 4.10 5.95 18.97
C PRO A 111 3.30 7.25 19.15
N GLN A 112 3.94 8.41 19.00
CA GLN A 112 3.22 9.69 19.06
C GLN A 112 2.29 9.86 17.86
N ALA A 113 2.77 9.63 16.64
CA ALA A 113 1.95 9.67 15.43
C ALA A 113 0.81 8.63 15.48
N TYR A 114 1.03 7.45 16.06
CA TYR A 114 -0.02 6.46 16.31
C TYR A 114 -1.15 7.04 17.18
N ARG A 115 -0.80 7.58 18.37
CA ARG A 115 -1.79 8.14 19.30
C ARG A 115 -2.54 9.35 18.75
N GLU A 116 -1.87 10.17 17.95
CA GLU A 116 -2.47 11.39 17.41
C GLU A 116 -3.36 11.13 16.19
N VAL A 117 -3.04 10.11 15.37
CA VAL A 117 -3.68 9.93 14.06
C VAL A 117 -4.45 8.61 13.92
N PHE A 118 -3.94 7.50 14.46
CA PHE A 118 -4.52 6.17 14.18
C PHE A 118 -5.41 5.69 15.33
N GLU A 119 -5.00 5.90 16.57
CA GLU A 119 -5.76 5.52 17.75
C GLU A 119 -7.16 6.18 17.82
N PRO A 120 -7.35 7.48 17.50
CA PRO A 120 -8.67 8.11 17.52
C PRO A 120 -9.66 7.53 16.50
N PHE A 121 -9.14 6.86 15.47
CA PHE A 121 -9.91 6.17 14.45
C PHE A 121 -10.23 4.72 14.84
N GLY A 122 -9.88 4.29 16.06
CA GLY A 122 -10.09 2.93 16.55
C GLY A 122 -9.15 1.89 15.94
N ILE A 123 -8.07 2.33 15.27
CA ILE A 123 -7.09 1.43 14.66
C ILE A 123 -6.20 0.88 15.76
N GLY A 124 -6.22 -0.45 15.93
CA GLY A 124 -5.39 -1.12 16.92
C GLY A 124 -3.89 -1.06 16.60
N SER A 125 -3.07 -1.40 17.58
CA SER A 125 -1.63 -1.60 17.39
C SER A 125 -1.11 -2.85 18.06
N ARG A 126 0.04 -3.33 17.57
CA ARG A 126 0.84 -4.39 18.18
C ARG A 126 2.22 -3.84 18.52
N GLU A 127 2.83 -4.41 19.55
CA GLU A 127 4.22 -4.13 19.85
C GLU A 127 5.14 -4.57 18.70
N VAL A 128 6.32 -3.97 18.64
CA VAL A 128 7.41 -4.41 17.77
C VAL A 128 8.55 -4.83 18.68
N LEU A 129 9.22 -5.92 18.34
CA LEU A 129 10.27 -6.48 19.20
C LEU A 129 11.66 -6.22 18.61
N MET A 130 12.67 -6.18 19.47
CA MET A 130 14.06 -6.32 19.08
C MET A 130 14.34 -7.76 18.67
N ARG A 131 15.44 -8.00 17.96
CA ARG A 131 15.90 -9.37 17.63
C ARG A 131 15.95 -10.29 18.86
N GLY A 132 16.35 -9.76 20.03
CA GLY A 132 16.42 -10.50 21.29
C GLY A 132 15.08 -10.72 22.00
N GLY A 133 13.97 -10.16 21.49
CA GLY A 133 12.63 -10.36 22.03
C GLY A 133 12.12 -9.27 22.99
N SER A 134 12.95 -8.30 23.37
CA SER A 134 12.49 -7.14 24.14
C SER A 134 11.68 -6.16 23.28
N THR A 135 10.70 -5.48 23.85
CA THR A 135 9.88 -4.51 23.13
C THR A 135 10.68 -3.29 22.68
N ILE A 136 10.40 -2.82 21.46
CA ILE A 136 10.86 -1.54 20.90
C ILE A 136 9.87 -0.46 21.32
N GLY A 137 10.24 0.32 22.34
CA GLY A 137 9.36 1.37 22.87
C GLY A 137 9.11 2.55 21.93
N ASN A 138 9.86 2.66 20.82
CA ASN A 138 9.73 3.77 19.86
C ASN A 138 9.05 3.37 18.55
N ALA A 139 8.40 2.21 18.46
CA ALA A 139 7.66 1.79 17.27
C ALA A 139 6.49 0.89 17.64
N VAL A 140 5.36 1.11 16.98
CA VAL A 140 4.20 0.20 17.02
C VAL A 140 3.85 -0.24 15.61
N GLN A 141 3.25 -1.42 15.46
CA GLN A 141 2.70 -1.87 14.19
C GLN A 141 1.18 -1.61 14.17
N LEU A 142 0.66 -1.04 13.08
CA LEU A 142 -0.80 -0.93 12.89
C LEU A 142 -1.44 -2.32 12.71
N VAL A 143 -2.62 -2.51 13.30
CA VAL A 143 -3.47 -3.68 13.08
C VAL A 143 -4.51 -3.32 12.02
N ILE A 144 -4.47 -4.03 10.90
CA ILE A 144 -5.38 -3.84 9.77
C ILE A 144 -6.03 -5.21 9.49
N ASP A 145 -7.20 -5.45 10.07
CA ASP A 145 -7.85 -6.76 9.97
C ASP A 145 -8.91 -6.81 8.85
N GLU A 146 -9.45 -5.64 8.46
CA GLU A 146 -10.42 -5.56 7.38
C GLU A 146 -9.76 -5.82 6.02
N VAL A 147 -10.44 -6.62 5.22
CA VAL A 147 -10.03 -7.05 3.90
C VAL A 147 -11.18 -6.79 2.92
N VAL A 148 -10.88 -6.15 1.78
CA VAL A 148 -11.89 -5.82 0.77
C VAL A 148 -11.44 -6.15 -0.64
N ALA A 149 -12.39 -6.58 -1.48
CA ALA A 149 -12.16 -6.72 -2.91
C ALA A 149 -11.94 -5.34 -3.56
N LEU A 150 -10.94 -5.23 -4.43
CA LEU A 150 -10.75 -4.07 -5.30
C LEU A 150 -11.30 -4.32 -6.71
N ASP A 151 -11.80 -3.26 -7.34
CA ASP A 151 -12.18 -3.24 -8.75
C ASP A 151 -10.92 -3.13 -9.61
N GLU A 152 -10.22 -4.26 -9.72
CA GLU A 152 -8.90 -4.36 -10.31
C GLU A 152 -8.98 -4.37 -11.85
N TYR A 153 -8.55 -3.26 -12.45
CA TYR A 153 -8.53 -3.08 -13.90
C TYR A 153 -7.19 -3.47 -14.53
N ARG A 154 -6.13 -3.66 -13.74
CA ARG A 154 -4.85 -4.16 -14.27
C ARG A 154 -5.09 -5.52 -14.89
N GLN A 155 -4.27 -5.87 -15.88
CA GLN A 155 -4.37 -7.16 -16.59
C GLN A 155 -3.05 -7.96 -16.51
N ALA A 156 -1.99 -7.33 -15.98
CA ALA A 156 -0.66 -7.92 -15.91
C ALA A 156 -0.33 -8.39 -14.49
N GLY A 157 0.28 -9.57 -14.43
CA GLY A 157 0.69 -10.21 -13.19
C GLY A 157 1.32 -11.56 -13.47
N GLU A 158 1.46 -12.38 -12.44
CA GLU A 158 1.97 -13.74 -12.52
C GLU A 158 1.12 -14.69 -11.69
N ARG A 159 1.02 -15.95 -12.12
CA ARG A 159 0.47 -17.03 -11.30
C ARG A 159 1.60 -17.74 -10.59
N CYS A 160 1.40 -18.08 -9.33
CA CYS A 160 2.31 -18.97 -8.63
C CYS A 160 2.21 -20.38 -9.23
N GLU A 161 3.33 -20.98 -9.61
CA GLU A 161 3.39 -22.35 -10.15
C GLU A 161 2.96 -23.43 -9.16
N THR A 162 2.91 -23.11 -7.85
CA THR A 162 2.58 -24.07 -6.78
C THR A 162 1.14 -23.98 -6.31
N CYS A 163 0.58 -22.78 -6.14
CA CYS A 163 -0.77 -22.59 -5.62
C CYS A 163 -1.75 -21.93 -6.60
N GLU A 164 -1.28 -21.60 -7.81
CA GLU A 164 -2.04 -20.99 -8.91
C GLU A 164 -2.67 -19.62 -8.63
N GLN A 165 -2.51 -19.11 -7.41
CA GLN A 165 -2.92 -17.76 -7.01
C GLN A 165 -2.25 -16.71 -7.88
N PHE A 166 -3.06 -15.75 -8.32
CA PHE A 166 -2.61 -14.66 -9.17
C PHE A 166 -2.11 -13.49 -8.33
N LYS A 167 -0.97 -12.93 -8.73
CA LYS A 167 -0.41 -11.71 -8.15
C LYS A 167 -0.32 -10.63 -9.21
N TRP A 168 -0.97 -9.51 -8.93
CA TRP A 168 -0.97 -8.34 -9.78
C TRP A 168 0.37 -7.61 -9.73
N ARG A 169 0.72 -6.98 -10.85
CA ARG A 169 1.90 -6.12 -10.92
C ARG A 169 1.68 -4.84 -10.09
N VAL A 170 2.69 -4.46 -9.32
CA VAL A 170 2.62 -3.33 -8.36
C VAL A 170 2.55 -1.96 -9.02
N GLY A 171 3.02 -1.82 -10.27
CA GLY A 171 3.14 -0.52 -10.94
C GLY A 171 1.80 0.18 -11.13
N LEU A 172 1.68 1.38 -10.57
CA LEU A 172 0.56 2.30 -10.78
C LEU A 172 0.99 3.41 -11.75
N THR A 173 0.35 3.44 -12.90
CA THR A 173 0.57 4.48 -13.93
C THR A 173 -0.60 5.46 -14.05
N ASP A 174 -1.64 5.23 -13.25
CA ASP A 174 -2.89 5.98 -13.18
C ASP A 174 -3.46 5.84 -11.75
N PHE A 175 -4.66 6.37 -11.46
CA PHE A 175 -5.40 6.17 -10.21
C PHE A 175 -5.41 4.70 -9.79
N ALA A 176 -5.31 4.42 -8.49
CA ALA A 176 -5.30 3.06 -7.99
C ALA A 176 -6.68 2.39 -8.06
N PRO A 177 -6.78 1.05 -8.11
CA PRO A 177 -8.05 0.34 -7.95
C PRO A 177 -8.73 0.69 -6.63
N GLY A 178 -9.99 1.13 -6.71
CA GLY A 178 -10.85 1.39 -5.55
C GLY A 178 -11.54 0.13 -5.03
N PRO A 179 -12.13 0.18 -3.82
CA PRO A 179 -12.85 -0.96 -3.28
C PRO A 179 -14.20 -1.19 -3.98
N VAL A 180 -14.54 -2.46 -4.23
CA VAL A 180 -15.82 -2.89 -4.85
C VAL A 180 -17.00 -2.60 -3.95
N ALA A 181 -16.81 -2.52 -2.64
CA ALA A 181 -17.78 -2.01 -1.68
C ALA A 181 -17.03 -1.20 -0.61
N PRO A 182 -17.60 -0.11 -0.06
CA PRO A 182 -16.92 0.69 0.94
C PRO A 182 -16.53 -0.16 2.17
N PRO A 183 -15.25 -0.18 2.57
CA PRO A 183 -14.83 -0.73 3.85
C PRO A 183 -15.57 -0.06 5.02
N GLN A 184 -15.79 -0.82 6.08
CA GLN A 184 -16.41 -0.36 7.33
C GLN A 184 -15.45 0.55 8.11
N GLY A 185 -14.20 0.11 8.22
CA GLY A 185 -13.13 0.81 8.92
C GLY A 185 -12.53 1.96 8.12
N PRO A 186 -11.63 2.75 8.72
CA PRO A 186 -10.91 3.82 8.05
C PRO A 186 -9.65 3.34 7.31
N ILE A 187 -9.27 2.08 7.50
CA ILE A 187 -8.11 1.43 6.89
C ILE A 187 -8.44 -0.03 6.59
N ALA A 188 -8.07 -0.51 5.40
CA ALA A 188 -8.30 -1.88 4.99
C ALA A 188 -7.15 -2.40 4.13
N MET A 189 -7.04 -3.73 4.00
CA MET A 189 -6.19 -4.37 3.01
C MET A 189 -7.00 -4.85 1.80
N SER A 190 -6.36 -4.96 0.64
CA SER A 190 -6.96 -5.62 -0.52
C SER A 190 -7.10 -7.13 -0.32
N GLU A 191 -8.10 -7.75 -0.95
CA GLU A 191 -8.14 -9.21 -1.16
C GLU A 191 -7.09 -9.65 -2.18
N GLN A 192 -6.89 -8.82 -3.20
CA GLN A 192 -5.92 -9.03 -4.26
C GLN A 192 -4.49 -9.09 -3.71
N TRP A 193 -3.69 -9.98 -4.29
CA TRP A 193 -2.26 -10.08 -4.00
C TRP A 193 -1.44 -9.33 -5.04
N TYR A 194 -0.37 -8.71 -4.59
CA TYR A 194 0.60 -7.97 -5.41
C TYR A 194 2.01 -8.51 -5.21
N GLY A 195 2.85 -8.40 -6.23
CA GLY A 195 4.28 -8.75 -6.13
C GLY A 195 4.75 -9.73 -7.21
N SER A 196 5.94 -10.29 -7.01
CA SER A 196 6.56 -11.24 -7.94
C SER A 196 7.46 -12.27 -7.23
N GLY A 197 7.63 -13.44 -7.84
CA GLY A 197 8.36 -14.59 -7.28
C GLY A 197 7.89 -14.98 -5.88
N GLY A 198 8.82 -15.04 -4.93
CA GLY A 198 8.51 -15.31 -3.51
C GLY A 198 7.94 -14.12 -2.72
N LYS A 199 7.56 -13.03 -3.38
CA LYS A 199 6.96 -11.84 -2.73
C LYS A 199 5.48 -11.78 -3.08
N ALA A 200 4.65 -11.72 -2.06
CA ALA A 200 3.22 -11.45 -2.12
C ALA A 200 2.87 -10.52 -0.96
N PHE A 201 2.04 -9.52 -1.22
CA PHE A 201 1.51 -8.60 -0.22
C PHE A 201 0.15 -8.06 -0.65
N ARG A 202 -0.59 -7.47 0.28
CA ARG A 202 -1.86 -6.79 0.00
C ARG A 202 -1.66 -5.28 -0.02
N ALA A 203 -2.37 -4.58 -0.91
CA ALA A 203 -2.38 -3.13 -0.90
C ALA A 203 -3.11 -2.64 0.36
N THR A 204 -2.62 -1.55 0.96
CA THR A 204 -3.27 -0.89 2.09
C THR A 204 -4.08 0.29 1.58
N LEU A 205 -5.35 0.37 1.94
CA LEU A 205 -6.26 1.46 1.62
C LEU A 205 -6.54 2.30 2.86
N VAL A 206 -6.54 3.62 2.70
CA VAL A 206 -6.88 4.59 3.75
C VAL A 206 -8.01 5.49 3.28
N ARG A 207 -9.00 5.70 4.15
CA ARG A 207 -10.18 6.53 3.87
C ARG A 207 -9.83 8.02 3.92
N GLN A 208 -10.62 8.83 3.22
CA GLN A 208 -10.44 10.28 3.11
C GLN A 208 -10.24 11.02 4.44
N ASP A 209 -11.00 10.68 5.48
CA ASP A 209 -10.91 11.29 6.80
C ASP A 209 -9.60 10.96 7.52
N LEU A 210 -9.14 9.72 7.43
CA LEU A 210 -7.81 9.32 7.91
C LEU A 210 -6.71 10.00 7.09
N VAL A 211 -6.85 10.12 5.77
CA VAL A 211 -5.93 10.89 4.90
C VAL A 211 -5.82 12.35 5.36
N ALA A 212 -6.95 12.98 5.71
CA ALA A 212 -6.97 14.35 6.22
C ALA A 212 -6.23 14.46 7.56
N ALA A 213 -6.44 13.52 8.48
CA ALA A 213 -5.74 13.46 9.76
C ALA A 213 -4.22 13.26 9.59
N MET A 214 -3.82 12.33 8.71
CA MET A 214 -2.41 12.09 8.36
C MET A 214 -1.75 13.34 7.78
N SER A 215 -2.47 14.06 6.90
CA SER A 215 -2.00 15.29 6.27
C SER A 215 -1.88 16.44 7.27
N ALA A 216 -2.86 16.60 8.16
CA ALA A 216 -2.85 17.62 9.21
C ALA A 216 -1.69 17.41 10.19
N ALA A 217 -1.41 16.16 10.58
CA ALA A 217 -0.26 15.78 11.39
C ALA A 217 1.07 15.78 10.61
N ARG A 218 1.02 16.06 9.30
CA ARG A 218 2.19 16.11 8.39
C ARG A 218 3.01 14.82 8.41
N LEU A 219 2.34 13.67 8.52
CA LEU A 219 3.02 12.38 8.56
C LEU A 219 3.87 12.17 7.30
N LYS A 220 5.03 11.53 7.48
CA LYS A 220 5.99 11.24 6.41
C LYS A 220 6.43 9.78 6.47
N GLY A 221 6.93 9.28 5.33
CA GLY A 221 7.36 7.88 5.17
C GLY A 221 6.36 7.01 4.41
N ALA A 222 5.27 7.61 3.95
CA ALA A 222 4.34 7.04 2.98
C ALA A 222 3.87 8.11 1.99
N ASP A 223 3.52 7.67 0.80
CA ASP A 223 2.80 8.44 -0.22
C ASP A 223 1.35 7.96 -0.26
N LEU A 224 0.47 8.84 -0.73
CA LEU A 224 -0.95 8.57 -0.93
C LEU A 224 -1.24 8.56 -2.43
N HIS A 225 -1.78 7.45 -2.90
CA HIS A 225 -2.14 7.28 -4.29
C HIS A 225 -3.66 7.15 -4.40
N PRO A 226 -4.38 8.17 -4.90
CA PRO A 226 -5.83 8.18 -4.91
C PRO A 226 -6.38 7.01 -5.73
N CYS A 227 -7.44 6.40 -5.22
CA CYS A 227 -8.20 5.41 -5.96
C CYS A 227 -9.03 6.07 -7.06
N ILE A 228 -9.37 5.29 -8.09
CA ILE A 228 -10.33 5.69 -9.12
C ILE A 228 -11.62 6.14 -8.40
N PRO A 229 -12.13 7.36 -8.69
CA PRO A 229 -13.42 7.78 -8.19
C PRO A 229 -14.47 6.78 -8.65
N ARG A 230 -15.32 6.29 -7.74
CA ARG A 230 -16.50 5.53 -8.14
C ARG A 230 -17.33 6.40 -9.06
N VAL A 231 -17.30 6.11 -10.35
CA VAL A 231 -18.29 6.63 -11.28
C VAL A 231 -19.56 5.89 -10.91
N ASP A 232 -20.52 6.59 -10.31
CA ASP A 232 -21.88 6.06 -10.14
C ASP A 232 -22.34 5.55 -11.51
N PRO A 233 -22.59 4.24 -11.70
CA PRO A 233 -23.07 3.73 -12.98
C PRO A 233 -24.34 4.45 -13.43
N ASP A 234 -25.13 4.96 -12.48
CA ASP A 234 -26.36 5.71 -12.72
C ASP A 234 -26.13 7.21 -12.96
N ALA A 235 -24.90 7.71 -12.86
CA ALA A 235 -24.58 9.11 -13.17
C ALA A 235 -24.93 9.46 -14.63
N TRP A 236 -24.82 8.50 -15.54
CA TRP A 236 -25.21 8.68 -16.95
C TRP A 236 -26.73 8.71 -17.13
N LEU A 237 -27.50 8.00 -16.29
CA LEU A 237 -28.96 8.01 -16.35
C LEU A 237 -29.53 9.36 -15.86
N ARG A 238 -28.92 9.98 -14.84
CA ARG A 238 -29.35 11.29 -14.33
C ARG A 238 -29.02 12.48 -15.24
N LEU A 239 -28.11 12.31 -16.19
CA LEU A 239 -27.79 13.32 -17.21
C LEU A 239 -28.73 13.26 -18.42
N GLY A 240 -29.57 12.21 -18.55
CA GLY A 240 -30.54 12.04 -19.64
C GLY A 240 -31.94 12.60 -19.38
N GLU A 241 -32.23 13.09 -18.17
CA GLU A 241 -33.59 13.57 -17.80
C GLU A 241 -33.75 15.10 -17.82
N ASN A 242 -32.73 15.85 -18.28
CA ASN A 242 -32.80 17.30 -18.48
C ASN A 242 -32.51 17.72 -19.94
N GLY A 243 -32.79 16.84 -20.91
CA GLY A 243 -32.69 17.12 -22.35
C GLY A 243 -34.05 17.36 -22.98
#